data_AF-A0A2H1WAQ9-F1
#
_entry.id   AF-A0A2H1WAQ9-F1
#
_cell.length_a   1.000
_cell.length_b   1.000
_cell.length_c   1.000
_cell.angle_alpha   90.00
_cell.angle_beta   90.00
_cell.angle_gamma   90.00
#
_symmetry.space_group_name_H-M   'P 1'
#
loop_
_entity.id
_entity.type
_entity.pdbx_description
1 polymer ?
#
loop_
_entity_poly.entity_id
_entity_poly.type
_entity_poly.pdbx_seq_one_letter_code
_entity_poly.pdbx_strand_id
1 'polypeptide(L)'
;MSKINKKPPDVRYVVPTTYAIDEDIQSMLNPLNLMHKIFFCPKYQIRNNIILPNGYISKIVCLIVTVMYILLFLYRVYYVQPLKTKQLIFVLIGSYYDFIAVLIGLLLNYFVNLLDSRRNITIVLKIQDLHRFLNEKVNFNRFVVLNWISIIIASFFYFIIIVVGKITLNQPNFEFICGFAFLRFDVNIIYITRFIKLLSIKMDLWINQAWDIRQMDLDLIDSYCKRMFQAYANILNIYDLLKASYQQLVSQLFV
;
A
#
# COMPACT_ATOMS: atom_id res chain seq x y z
N MET A 1 -32.12 34.80 -24.46
CA MET A 1 -30.91 34.46 -23.65
C MET A 1 -30.68 32.95 -23.70
N SER A 2 -29.77 32.48 -24.56
CA SER A 2 -29.48 31.04 -24.72
C SER A 2 -28.30 30.65 -23.82
N LYS A 3 -28.49 29.66 -22.94
CA LYS A 3 -27.43 29.11 -22.08
C LYS A 3 -26.55 28.17 -22.90
N ILE A 4 -25.33 28.60 -23.21
CA ILE A 4 -24.33 27.78 -23.92
C ILE A 4 -23.78 26.76 -22.92
N ASN A 5 -24.17 25.50 -23.12
CA ASN A 5 -23.72 24.35 -22.34
C ASN A 5 -22.32 23.94 -22.82
N LYS A 6 -21.26 24.60 -22.32
CA LYS A 6 -19.87 24.22 -22.64
C LYS A 6 -19.53 22.90 -21.96
N LYS A 7 -19.49 21.83 -22.76
CA LYS A 7 -18.93 20.54 -22.35
C LYS A 7 -17.48 20.77 -21.87
N PRO A 8 -17.09 20.30 -20.68
CA PRO A 8 -15.71 20.45 -20.21
C PRO A 8 -14.76 19.78 -21.19
N PRO A 9 -13.57 20.37 -21.43
CA PRO A 9 -12.59 19.79 -22.33
C PRO A 9 -12.21 18.39 -21.84
N ASP A 10 -12.18 17.44 -22.79
CA ASP A 10 -11.72 16.07 -22.57
C ASP A 10 -10.22 16.11 -22.28
N VAL A 11 -9.86 16.18 -21.00
CA VAL A 11 -8.46 16.19 -20.55
C VAL A 11 -7.89 14.80 -20.77
N ARG A 12 -7.39 14.55 -21.97
CA ARG A 12 -6.57 13.38 -22.26
C ARG A 12 -5.26 13.55 -21.49
N TYR A 13 -5.13 12.80 -20.40
CA TYR A 13 -3.89 12.66 -19.66
C TYR A 13 -2.84 12.07 -20.60
N VAL A 14 -1.96 12.92 -21.15
CA VAL A 14 -0.75 12.49 -21.84
C VAL A 14 0.08 11.76 -20.80
N VAL A 15 0.10 10.43 -20.88
CA VAL A 15 0.86 9.60 -19.94
C VAL A 15 2.33 9.83 -20.24
N PRO A 16 3.15 10.31 -19.28
CA PRO A 16 4.57 10.55 -19.52
C PRO A 16 5.23 9.25 -20.01
N THR A 17 5.94 9.36 -21.14
CA THR A 17 6.44 8.22 -21.94
C THR A 17 7.60 7.47 -21.29
N THR A 18 8.13 7.94 -20.16
CA THR A 18 9.22 7.29 -19.44
C THR A 18 8.77 6.91 -18.02
N TYR A 19 8.40 5.64 -17.84
CA TYR A 19 8.19 5.01 -16.52
C TYR A 19 9.50 4.75 -15.75
N ALA A 20 10.53 5.56 -16.01
CA ALA A 20 11.85 5.42 -15.40
C ALA A 20 11.79 5.91 -13.95
N ILE A 21 12.30 5.08 -13.05
CA ILE A 21 12.37 5.32 -11.61
C ILE A 21 13.80 5.67 -11.21
N ASP A 22 13.92 6.69 -10.35
CA ASP A 22 15.19 7.05 -9.73
C ASP A 22 15.63 5.98 -8.72
N GLU A 23 16.92 5.69 -8.65
CA GLU A 23 17.48 4.65 -7.79
C GLU A 23 17.10 4.84 -6.31
N ASP A 24 17.08 6.09 -5.84
CA ASP A 24 16.66 6.46 -4.49
C ASP A 24 15.20 6.02 -4.23
N ILE A 25 14.28 6.35 -5.14
CA ILE A 25 12.87 5.93 -5.04
C ILE A 25 12.75 4.40 -5.11
N GLN A 26 13.50 3.75 -6.00
CA GLN A 26 13.51 2.30 -6.10
C GLN A 26 13.97 1.65 -4.80
N SER A 27 15.05 2.14 -4.18
CA SER A 27 15.58 1.63 -2.91
C SER A 27 14.54 1.71 -1.79
N MET A 28 13.74 2.79 -1.75
CA MET A 28 12.65 2.99 -0.81
C MET A 28 11.50 1.99 -1.03
N LEU A 29 11.17 1.70 -2.29
CA LEU A 29 10.06 0.82 -2.66
C LEU A 29 10.40 -0.66 -2.57
N ASN A 30 11.68 -1.03 -2.73
CA ASN A 30 12.15 -2.41 -2.72
C ASN A 30 11.70 -3.23 -1.50
N PRO A 31 11.88 -2.79 -0.24
CA PRO A 31 11.47 -3.58 0.92
C PRO A 31 9.95 -3.84 0.92
N LEU A 32 9.16 -2.83 0.56
CA LEU A 32 7.71 -2.94 0.50
C LEU A 32 7.24 -3.84 -0.66
N ASN A 33 7.89 -3.72 -1.82
CA ASN A 33 7.59 -4.55 -3.00
C ASN A 33 7.99 -6.01 -2.78
N LEU A 34 9.09 -6.24 -2.05
CA LEU A 34 9.51 -7.59 -1.66
C LEU A 34 8.44 -8.27 -0.82
N MET A 35 7.91 -7.59 0.20
CA MET A 35 6.81 -8.13 1.02
C MET A 35 5.59 -8.44 0.17
N HIS A 36 5.14 -7.52 -0.67
CA HIS A 36 4.02 -7.79 -1.56
C HIS A 36 4.25 -8.98 -2.50
N LYS A 37 5.48 -9.21 -2.96
CA LYS A 37 5.81 -10.40 -3.75
C LYS A 37 5.74 -11.69 -2.92
N ILE A 38 6.28 -11.67 -1.70
CA ILE A 38 6.23 -12.82 -0.77
C ILE A 38 4.77 -13.20 -0.47
N PHE A 39 3.89 -12.22 -0.29
CA PHE A 39 2.46 -12.43 -0.02
C PHE A 39 1.57 -12.48 -1.27
N PHE A 40 2.17 -12.64 -2.45
CA PHE A 40 1.48 -12.78 -3.74
C PHE A 40 0.46 -11.66 -4.04
N CYS A 41 0.72 -10.45 -3.55
CA CYS A 41 -0.10 -9.26 -3.75
C CYS A 41 0.68 -8.08 -4.33
N PRO A 42 1.47 -8.27 -5.43
CA PRO A 42 2.22 -7.17 -6.02
C PRO A 42 1.27 -6.07 -6.49
N LYS A 43 1.59 -4.81 -6.19
CA LYS A 43 0.84 -3.63 -6.64
C LYS A 43 1.24 -3.16 -8.04
N TYR A 44 2.51 -3.39 -8.37
CA TYR A 44 3.16 -3.10 -9.64
C TYR A 44 4.46 -3.88 -9.72
N GLN A 45 5.11 -3.87 -10.87
CA GLN A 45 6.40 -4.51 -11.10
C GLN A 45 7.47 -3.44 -11.30
N ILE A 46 8.63 -3.61 -10.67
CA ILE A 46 9.83 -2.81 -10.96
C ILE A 46 10.82 -3.75 -11.64
N ARG A 47 11.24 -3.41 -12.86
CA ARG A 47 12.24 -4.16 -13.64
C ARG A 47 13.16 -3.16 -14.36
N ASN A 48 14.47 -3.28 -14.15
CA ASN A 48 15.47 -2.42 -14.81
C ASN A 48 15.16 -0.93 -14.67
N ASN A 49 14.85 -0.48 -13.44
CA ASN A 49 14.49 0.91 -13.13
C ASN A 49 13.23 1.40 -13.87
N ILE A 50 12.39 0.50 -14.38
CA ILE A 50 11.12 0.84 -15.01
C ILE A 50 9.99 0.27 -14.17
N ILE A 51 8.98 1.09 -13.88
CA ILE A 51 7.76 0.64 -13.21
C ILE A 51 6.68 0.27 -14.22
N LEU A 52 6.21 -0.97 -14.13
CA LEU A 52 5.25 -1.55 -15.04
C LEU A 52 4.00 -1.99 -14.28
N PRO A 53 2.80 -1.91 -14.91
CA PRO A 53 1.60 -2.50 -14.34
C PRO A 53 1.76 -4.03 -14.25
N ASN A 54 1.03 -4.64 -13.33
CA ASN A 54 1.04 -6.09 -13.17
C ASN A 54 0.59 -6.80 -14.46
N GLY A 55 1.41 -7.73 -14.95
CA GLY A 55 1.07 -8.58 -16.09
C GLY A 55 -0.05 -9.59 -15.77
N TYR A 56 -0.63 -10.18 -16.82
CA TYR A 56 -1.73 -11.15 -16.70
C TYR A 56 -1.36 -12.37 -15.83
N ILE A 57 -0.14 -12.90 -15.97
CA ILE A 57 0.34 -14.03 -15.16
C ILE A 57 0.30 -13.70 -13.67
N SER A 58 0.78 -12.52 -13.28
CA SER A 58 0.76 -12.08 -11.88
C SER A 58 -0.65 -11.97 -11.31
N LYS A 59 -1.63 -11.57 -12.15
CA LYS A 59 -3.04 -11.49 -11.76
C LYS A 59 -3.64 -12.88 -11.55
N ILE A 60 -3.35 -13.82 -12.46
CA ILE A 60 -3.79 -15.22 -12.35
C ILE A 60 -3.21 -15.87 -11.08
N VAL A 61 -1.92 -15.69 -10.81
CA VAL A 61 -1.29 -16.20 -9.58
C VAL A 61 -1.96 -15.62 -8.33
N CYS A 62 -2.21 -14.31 -8.31
CA CYS A 62 -2.90 -13.66 -7.19
C CYS A 62 -4.33 -14.19 -7.00
N LEU A 63 -5.06 -14.49 -8.09
CA LEU A 63 -6.38 -15.10 -8.04
C LEU A 63 -6.33 -16.52 -7.45
N ILE A 64 -5.41 -17.36 -7.94
CA ILE A 64 -5.22 -18.74 -7.46
C ILE A 64 -4.91 -18.74 -5.97
N VAL A 65 -3.96 -17.90 -5.53
CA VAL A 65 -3.59 -17.80 -4.11
C VAL A 65 -4.76 -17.30 -3.25
N THR A 66 -5.55 -16.34 -3.76
CA THR A 66 -6.74 -15.86 -3.08
C THR A 66 -7.80 -16.97 -2.90
N VAL A 67 -8.08 -17.73 -3.96
CA VAL A 67 -9.00 -18.89 -3.89
C VAL A 67 -8.49 -19.96 -2.93
N MET A 68 -7.19 -20.26 -2.97
CA MET A 68 -6.55 -21.21 -2.04
C MET A 68 -6.74 -20.79 -0.58
N TYR A 69 -6.54 -19.51 -0.25
CA TYR A 69 -6.79 -19.00 1.09
C TYR A 69 -8.27 -19.12 1.48
N ILE A 70 -9.22 -18.77 0.60
CA ILE A 70 -10.65 -18.89 0.89
C ILE A 70 -11.01 -20.35 1.24
N LEU A 71 -10.53 -21.31 0.46
CA LEU A 71 -10.74 -22.73 0.72
C LEU A 71 -10.09 -23.18 2.05
N LEU A 72 -8.91 -22.66 2.37
CA LEU A 72 -8.22 -22.95 3.62
C LEU A 72 -9.00 -22.46 4.85
N PHE A 73 -9.53 -21.24 4.81
CA PHE A 73 -10.35 -20.73 5.90
C PHE A 73 -11.72 -21.43 5.98
N LEU A 74 -12.31 -21.82 4.85
CA LEU A 74 -13.51 -22.66 4.86
C LEU A 74 -13.24 -24.01 5.54
N TYR A 75 -12.10 -24.63 5.23
CA TYR A 75 -11.66 -25.87 5.87
C TYR A 75 -11.43 -25.68 7.38
N ARG A 76 -10.87 -24.55 7.80
CA ARG A 76 -10.73 -24.19 9.23
C ARG A 76 -12.07 -24.16 9.95
N VAL A 77 -13.08 -23.49 9.39
CA VAL A 77 -14.44 -23.44 9.97
C VAL A 77 -15.05 -24.84 10.08
N TYR A 78 -14.89 -25.67 9.05
CA TYR A 78 -15.34 -27.06 9.06
C TYR A 78 -14.64 -27.89 10.15
N TYR A 79 -13.32 -27.74 10.30
CA TYR A 79 -12.51 -28.47 11.29
C TYR A 79 -12.88 -28.11 12.74
N VAL A 80 -13.29 -26.86 13.01
CA VAL A 80 -13.70 -26.40 14.35
C VAL A 80 -15.11 -26.89 14.74
N GLN A 81 -15.98 -27.15 13.77
CA GLN A 81 -17.38 -27.53 13.99
C GLN A 81 -17.64 -28.77 14.88
N PRO A 82 -16.90 -29.89 14.79
CA PRO A 82 -17.17 -31.09 15.58
C PRO A 82 -16.85 -30.96 17.08
N LEU A 83 -16.11 -29.93 17.48
CA LEU A 83 -15.70 -29.70 18.86
C LEU A 83 -16.86 -29.09 19.70
N LYS A 84 -18.04 -29.70 19.74
CA LYS A 84 -19.26 -29.12 20.35
C LYS A 84 -19.33 -29.29 21.88
N THR A 85 -18.46 -28.63 22.65
CA THR A 85 -18.71 -28.40 24.09
C THR A 85 -19.24 -26.99 24.33
N LYS A 86 -19.89 -26.72 25.48
CA LYS A 86 -20.51 -25.41 25.75
C LYS A 86 -19.55 -24.21 25.66
N GLN A 87 -18.26 -24.43 25.95
CA GLN A 87 -17.22 -23.38 25.82
C GLN A 87 -16.85 -23.07 24.36
N LEU A 88 -17.24 -23.92 23.41
CA LEU A 88 -16.83 -23.84 22.00
C LEU A 88 -17.82 -23.07 21.11
N ILE A 89 -18.96 -22.61 21.65
CA ILE A 89 -19.88 -21.71 20.92
C ILE A 89 -19.18 -20.39 20.58
N PHE A 90 -18.44 -19.80 21.52
CA PHE A 90 -17.68 -18.57 21.27
C PHE A 90 -16.60 -18.76 20.21
N VAL A 91 -15.90 -19.90 20.24
CA VAL A 91 -14.87 -20.25 19.25
C VAL A 91 -15.48 -20.42 17.86
N LEU A 92 -16.66 -21.06 17.78
CA LEU A 92 -17.38 -21.22 16.52
C LEU A 92 -17.80 -19.86 15.94
N ILE A 93 -18.44 -19.00 16.74
CA ILE A 93 -18.84 -17.64 16.32
C ILE A 93 -17.62 -16.85 15.86
N GLY A 94 -16.53 -16.89 16.64
CA GLY A 94 -15.25 -16.25 16.27
C GLY A 94 -14.71 -16.76 14.94
N SER A 95 -14.75 -18.08 14.70
CA SER A 95 -14.27 -18.66 13.44
C SER A 95 -15.09 -18.23 12.21
N TYR A 96 -16.41 -18.08 12.35
CA TYR A 96 -17.27 -17.57 11.28
C TYR A 96 -17.02 -16.08 11.02
N TYR A 97 -16.88 -15.29 12.08
CA TYR A 97 -16.55 -13.87 11.97
C TYR A 97 -15.19 -13.68 11.29
N ASP A 98 -14.16 -14.41 11.74
CA ASP A 98 -12.83 -14.42 11.13
C ASP A 98 -12.91 -14.77 9.65
N PHE A 99 -13.67 -15.82 9.30
CA PHE A 99 -13.83 -16.24 7.91
C PHE A 99 -14.45 -15.13 7.04
N ILE A 100 -15.54 -14.53 7.49
CA ILE A 100 -16.23 -13.46 6.75
C ILE A 100 -15.31 -12.24 6.60
N ALA A 101 -14.66 -11.81 7.69
CA ALA A 101 -13.74 -10.67 7.68
C ALA A 101 -12.56 -10.91 6.73
N VAL A 102 -11.95 -12.09 6.79
CA VAL A 102 -10.84 -12.47 5.89
C VAL A 102 -11.32 -12.57 4.44
N LEU A 103 -12.50 -13.13 4.19
CA LEU A 103 -13.06 -13.22 2.84
C LEU A 103 -13.24 -11.83 2.21
N ILE A 104 -13.89 -10.91 2.93
CA ILE A 104 -14.06 -9.51 2.48
C ILE A 104 -12.71 -8.86 2.23
N GLY A 105 -11.79 -9.00 3.19
CA GLY A 105 -10.44 -8.45 3.07
C GLY A 105 -9.69 -8.99 1.85
N LEU A 106 -9.72 -10.31 1.61
CA LEU A 106 -9.03 -10.94 0.49
C LEU A 106 -9.59 -10.46 -0.85
N LEU A 107 -10.92 -10.38 -0.97
CA LEU A 107 -11.60 -9.86 -2.16
C LEU A 107 -11.23 -8.40 -2.42
N LEU A 108 -11.33 -7.54 -1.40
CA LEU A 108 -10.92 -6.14 -1.51
C LEU A 108 -9.46 -5.99 -1.92
N ASN A 109 -8.57 -6.73 -1.27
CA ASN A 109 -7.15 -6.68 -1.59
C ASN A 109 -6.89 -7.15 -3.04
N TYR A 110 -7.62 -8.16 -3.50
CA TYR A 110 -7.57 -8.58 -4.90
C TYR A 110 -8.03 -7.47 -5.85
N PHE A 111 -9.19 -6.85 -5.59
CA PHE A 111 -9.71 -5.76 -6.42
C PHE A 111 -8.79 -4.53 -6.44
N VAL A 112 -8.33 -4.06 -5.27
CA VAL A 112 -7.41 -2.92 -5.16
C VAL A 112 -6.10 -3.20 -5.91
N ASN A 113 -5.50 -4.39 -5.76
CA ASN A 113 -4.25 -4.68 -6.46
C ASN A 113 -4.43 -4.85 -7.98
N LEU A 114 -5.58 -5.37 -8.42
CA LEU A 114 -5.83 -5.65 -9.83
C LEU A 114 -6.28 -4.41 -10.61
N LEU A 115 -7.22 -3.65 -10.05
CA LEU A 115 -7.81 -2.47 -10.68
C LEU A 115 -6.92 -1.23 -10.52
N ASP A 116 -6.32 -1.03 -9.33
CA ASP A 116 -5.58 0.20 -9.03
C ASP A 116 -4.08 0.11 -9.31
N SER A 117 -3.59 -0.91 -10.03
CA SER A 117 -2.16 -0.99 -10.43
C SER A 117 -1.68 0.29 -11.13
N ARG A 118 -2.49 0.85 -12.03
CA ARG A 118 -2.18 2.14 -12.71
C ARG A 118 -2.14 3.31 -11.72
N ARG A 119 -3.08 3.37 -10.78
CA ARG A 119 -3.15 4.43 -9.77
C ARG A 119 -1.95 4.37 -8.82
N ASN A 120 -1.55 3.17 -8.39
CA ASN A 120 -0.35 2.96 -7.56
C ASN A 120 0.92 3.43 -8.30
N ILE A 121 1.02 3.18 -9.61
CA ILE A 121 2.12 3.70 -10.43
C ILE A 121 2.09 5.23 -10.47
N THR A 122 0.93 5.83 -10.71
CA THR A 122 0.79 7.30 -10.70
C THR A 122 1.21 7.91 -9.35
N ILE A 123 0.86 7.27 -8.23
CA ILE A 123 1.30 7.70 -6.89
C ILE A 123 2.84 7.69 -6.80
N VAL A 124 3.49 6.60 -7.23
CA VAL A 124 4.95 6.49 -7.21
C VAL A 124 5.62 7.55 -8.08
N LEU A 125 5.13 7.77 -9.29
CA LEU A 125 5.69 8.78 -10.20
C LEU A 125 5.55 10.20 -9.63
N LYS A 126 4.39 10.53 -9.03
CA LYS A 126 4.21 11.84 -8.37
C LYS A 126 5.13 12.02 -7.16
N ILE A 127 5.37 10.96 -6.40
CA ILE A 127 6.33 10.98 -5.28
C ILE A 127 7.76 11.18 -5.79
N GLN A 128 8.11 10.58 -6.91
CA GLN A 128 9.41 10.77 -7.53
C GLN A 128 9.60 12.21 -8.00
N ASP A 129 8.62 12.80 -8.69
CA ASP A 129 8.67 14.21 -9.10
C ASP A 129 8.80 15.14 -7.88
N LEU A 130 8.05 14.82 -6.81
CA LEU A 130 8.14 15.55 -5.55
C LEU A 130 9.52 15.39 -4.89
N HIS A 131 10.09 14.20 -4.92
CA HIS A 131 11.42 13.93 -4.35
C HIS A 131 12.53 14.64 -5.11
N ARG A 132 12.47 14.68 -6.46
CA ARG A 132 13.42 15.43 -7.30
C ARG A 132 13.41 16.93 -6.99
N PHE A 133 12.23 17.47 -6.68
CA PHE A 133 12.09 18.89 -6.34
C PHE A 133 12.47 19.18 -4.88
N LEU A 134 11.89 18.45 -3.93
CA LEU A 134 12.14 18.59 -2.49
C LEU A 134 13.22 17.59 -2.07
N ASN A 135 14.41 17.70 -2.64
CA ASN A 135 15.48 16.73 -2.41
C ASN A 135 16.16 16.97 -1.07
N GLU A 136 16.17 15.95 -0.22
CA GLU A 136 16.96 15.90 1.00
C GLU A 136 17.49 14.47 1.20
N LYS A 137 18.69 14.23 0.66
CA LYS A 137 19.26 12.88 0.55
C LYS A 137 19.47 12.19 1.90
N VAL A 138 19.92 12.92 2.92
CA VAL A 138 20.25 12.36 4.25
C VAL A 138 19.01 11.79 4.94
N ASN A 139 17.96 12.61 5.07
CA ASN A 139 16.71 12.18 5.72
C ASN A 139 16.00 11.10 4.90
N PHE A 140 16.08 11.17 3.57
CA PHE A 140 15.51 10.14 2.71
C PHE A 140 16.23 8.78 2.88
N ASN A 141 17.56 8.74 2.89
CA ASN A 141 18.32 7.51 3.11
C ASN A 141 18.01 6.89 4.48
N ARG A 142 17.92 7.72 5.52
CA ARG A 142 17.50 7.27 6.86
C ARG A 142 16.08 6.66 6.82
N PHE A 143 15.17 7.27 6.07
CA PHE A 143 13.81 6.74 5.89
C PHE A 143 13.80 5.37 5.19
N VAL A 144 14.64 5.17 4.16
CA VAL A 144 14.80 3.87 3.47
C VAL A 144 15.27 2.79 4.44
N VAL A 145 16.29 3.08 5.24
CA VAL A 145 16.81 2.13 6.25
C VAL A 145 15.73 1.79 7.29
N LEU A 146 14.99 2.78 7.78
CA LEU A 146 13.89 2.56 8.72
C LEU A 146 12.75 1.72 8.12
N ASN A 147 12.52 1.78 6.81
CA ASN A 147 11.53 0.91 6.14
C ASN A 147 11.98 -0.55 6.14
N TRP A 148 13.26 -0.82 5.84
CA TRP A 148 13.83 -2.18 5.94
C TRP A 148 13.72 -2.73 7.36
N ILE A 149 14.17 -1.96 8.35
CA ILE A 149 14.10 -2.34 9.76
C ILE A 149 12.65 -2.64 10.16
N SER A 150 11.70 -1.78 9.78
CA SER A 150 10.28 -1.98 10.10
C SER A 150 9.71 -3.27 9.54
N ILE A 151 10.07 -3.62 8.31
CA ILE A 151 9.58 -4.83 7.67
C ILE A 151 10.19 -6.07 8.31
N ILE A 152 11.49 -6.04 8.61
CA ILE A 152 12.18 -7.15 9.27
C ILE A 152 11.60 -7.38 10.66
N ILE A 153 11.44 -6.32 11.47
CA ILE A 153 10.86 -6.41 12.82
C ILE A 153 9.43 -6.95 12.75
N ALA A 154 8.58 -6.39 11.88
CA ALA A 154 7.22 -6.87 11.72
C ALA A 154 7.20 -8.36 11.34
N SER A 155 7.92 -8.74 10.29
CA SER A 155 7.96 -10.13 9.82
C SER A 155 8.45 -11.10 10.89
N PHE A 156 9.50 -10.73 11.63
CA PHE A 156 10.04 -11.54 12.72
C PHE A 156 9.06 -11.67 13.89
N PHE A 157 8.39 -10.58 14.26
CA PHE A 157 7.38 -10.58 15.30
C PHE A 157 6.20 -11.49 14.95
N TYR A 158 5.67 -11.42 13.73
CA TYR A 158 4.61 -12.32 13.27
C TYR A 158 5.07 -13.78 13.23
N PHE A 159 6.30 -14.03 12.78
CA PHE A 159 6.86 -15.38 12.77
C PHE A 159 6.92 -15.97 14.18
N ILE A 160 7.39 -15.20 15.17
CA ILE A 160 7.39 -15.62 16.58
C ILE A 160 5.98 -15.93 17.08
N ILE A 161 5.02 -15.02 16.86
CA ILE A 161 3.62 -15.23 17.32
C ILE A 161 3.06 -16.52 16.73
N ILE A 162 3.25 -16.74 15.43
CA ILE A 162 2.72 -17.92 14.75
C ILE A 162 3.40 -19.20 15.28
N VAL A 163 4.72 -19.20 15.47
CA VAL A 163 5.45 -20.37 15.98
C VAL A 163 5.09 -20.68 17.43
N VAL A 164 5.06 -19.68 18.30
CA VAL A 164 4.68 -19.84 19.71
C VAL A 164 3.23 -20.30 19.81
N GLY A 165 2.31 -19.67 19.08
CA GLY A 165 0.90 -20.07 19.03
C GLY A 165 0.74 -21.53 18.60
N LYS A 166 1.49 -21.96 17.58
CA LYS A 166 1.49 -23.36 17.12
C LYS A 166 1.94 -24.32 18.21
N ILE A 167 3.05 -24.04 18.89
CA ILE A 167 3.62 -24.92 19.92
C ILE A 167 2.71 -24.97 21.15
N THR A 168 2.27 -23.81 21.65
CA THR A 168 1.47 -23.71 22.88
C THR A 168 0.08 -24.31 22.74
N LEU A 169 -0.57 -24.12 21.58
CA LEU A 169 -1.94 -24.57 21.34
C LEU A 169 -2.01 -25.90 20.59
N ASN A 170 -0.86 -26.51 20.26
CA ASN A 170 -0.74 -27.72 19.43
C ASN A 170 -1.59 -27.62 18.14
N GLN A 171 -1.53 -26.47 17.47
CA GLN A 171 -2.39 -26.20 16.32
C GLN A 171 -1.99 -27.04 15.11
N PRO A 172 -2.98 -27.46 14.29
CA PRO A 172 -2.70 -28.17 13.05
C PRO A 172 -1.91 -27.29 12.07
N ASN A 173 -1.14 -27.92 11.19
CA ASN A 173 -0.23 -27.22 10.27
C ASN A 173 -0.91 -26.19 9.36
N PHE A 174 -2.21 -26.34 9.06
CA PHE A 174 -2.92 -25.38 8.21
C PHE A 174 -3.12 -24.01 8.89
N GLU A 175 -3.20 -23.95 10.23
CA GLU A 175 -3.31 -22.69 10.98
C GLU A 175 -2.09 -21.80 10.78
N PHE A 176 -0.92 -22.41 10.60
CA PHE A 176 0.32 -21.69 10.23
C PHE A 176 0.10 -20.89 8.94
N ILE A 177 -0.47 -21.52 7.91
CA ILE A 177 -0.73 -20.90 6.60
C ILE A 177 -1.82 -19.83 6.71
N CYS A 178 -2.87 -20.05 7.52
CA CYS A 178 -3.88 -19.02 7.83
C CYS A 178 -3.22 -17.79 8.50
N GLY A 179 -2.25 -18.00 9.39
CA GLY A 179 -1.47 -16.91 10.01
C GLY A 179 -0.76 -16.02 8.99
N PHE A 180 -0.15 -16.59 7.94
CA PHE A 180 0.46 -15.81 6.86
C PHE A 180 -0.57 -15.01 6.05
N ALA A 181 -1.81 -15.47 5.96
CA ALA A 181 -2.87 -14.71 5.29
C ALA A 181 -3.19 -13.42 6.03
N PHE A 182 -3.14 -13.41 7.37
CA PHE A 182 -3.32 -12.19 8.17
C PHE A 182 -2.20 -11.18 7.94
N LEU A 183 -0.95 -11.66 7.89
CA LEU A 183 0.22 -10.82 7.64
C LEU A 183 0.12 -10.06 6.30
N ARG A 184 -0.57 -10.62 5.30
CA ARG A 184 -0.86 -9.94 4.02
C ARG A 184 -1.64 -8.63 4.22
N PHE A 185 -2.56 -8.55 5.18
CA PHE A 185 -3.31 -7.33 5.50
C PHE A 185 -2.42 -6.30 6.18
N ASP A 186 -1.62 -6.74 7.13
CA ASP A 186 -0.72 -5.86 7.88
C ASP A 186 0.35 -5.26 6.97
N VAL A 187 0.83 -6.00 5.96
CA VAL A 187 1.73 -5.47 4.92
C VAL A 187 1.10 -4.29 4.17
N ASN A 188 -0.19 -4.35 3.84
CA ASN A 188 -0.88 -3.23 3.21
C ASN A 188 -0.97 -2.02 4.15
N ILE A 189 -1.23 -2.23 5.44
CA ILE A 189 -1.27 -1.16 6.44
C ILE A 189 0.11 -0.51 6.60
N ILE A 190 1.16 -1.33 6.72
CA ILE A 190 2.56 -0.87 6.77
C ILE A 190 2.88 -0.05 5.53
N TYR A 191 2.51 -0.52 4.35
CA TYR A 191 2.72 0.21 3.10
C TYR A 191 2.10 1.62 3.15
N ILE A 192 0.80 1.73 3.47
CA ILE A 192 0.13 3.04 3.55
C ILE A 192 0.81 3.93 4.57
N THR A 193 1.08 3.39 5.75
CA THR A 193 1.66 4.14 6.86
C THR A 193 3.02 4.71 6.47
N ARG A 194 3.84 3.95 5.75
CA ARG A 194 5.12 4.43 5.22
C ARG A 194 4.93 5.51 4.16
N PHE A 195 3.99 5.37 3.23
CA PHE A 195 3.69 6.41 2.25
C PHE A 195 3.20 7.70 2.89
N ILE A 196 2.27 7.63 3.85
CA ILE A 196 1.79 8.78 4.63
C ILE A 196 2.95 9.44 5.37
N LYS A 197 3.81 8.66 6.04
CA LYS A 197 4.97 9.19 6.76
C LYS A 197 5.96 9.88 5.84
N LEU A 198 6.20 9.34 4.64
CA LEU A 198 7.03 9.98 3.62
C LEU A 198 6.45 11.33 3.19
N LEU A 199 5.14 11.38 2.92
CA LEU A 199 4.47 12.62 2.53
C LEU A 199 4.53 13.66 3.63
N SER A 200 4.41 13.26 4.90
CA SER A 200 4.60 14.18 6.03
C SER A 200 6.00 14.78 6.05
N ILE A 201 7.05 13.95 5.87
CA ILE A 201 8.44 14.44 5.77
C ILE A 201 8.60 15.42 4.60
N LYS A 202 7.98 15.13 3.45
CA LYS A 202 8.02 16.04 2.29
C LYS A 202 7.24 17.33 2.53
N MET A 203 6.14 17.28 3.27
CA MET A 203 5.39 18.47 3.68
C MET A 203 6.22 19.35 4.62
N ASP A 204 6.93 18.76 5.59
CA ASP A 204 7.82 19.49 6.49
C ASP A 204 8.94 20.19 5.71
N LEU A 205 9.54 19.50 4.74
CA LEU A 205 10.56 20.10 3.85
C LEU A 205 10.00 21.23 3.00
N TRP A 206 8.79 21.05 2.47
CA TRP A 206 8.11 22.09 1.72
C TRP A 206 7.86 23.33 2.60
N ILE A 207 7.40 23.16 3.84
CA ILE A 207 7.20 24.26 4.78
C ILE A 207 8.52 25.00 5.02
N ASN A 208 9.60 24.27 5.32
CA ASN A 208 10.90 24.86 5.58
C ASN A 208 11.41 25.69 4.38
N GLN A 209 11.36 25.11 3.17
CA GLN A 209 11.75 25.82 1.95
C GLN A 209 10.86 27.04 1.66
N ALA A 210 9.57 26.99 2.00
CA ALA A 210 8.67 28.12 1.81
C ALA A 210 9.03 29.31 2.71
N TRP A 211 9.57 29.07 3.90
CA TRP A 211 10.08 30.14 4.78
C TRP A 211 11.33 30.81 4.20
N ASP A 212 12.20 30.03 3.55
CA ASP A 212 13.46 30.51 2.97
C ASP A 212 13.26 31.41 1.74
N ILE A 213 12.09 31.34 1.07
CA ILE A 213 11.74 32.19 -0.09
C ILE A 213 11.90 33.68 0.23
N ARG A 214 11.71 34.09 1.48
CA ARG A 214 11.83 35.49 1.91
C ARG A 214 13.23 36.08 1.68
N GLN A 215 14.24 35.22 1.48
CA GLN A 215 15.64 35.61 1.30
C GLN A 215 16.11 35.50 -0.16
N MET A 216 15.24 35.10 -1.10
CA MET A 216 15.60 34.93 -2.52
C MET A 216 15.52 36.24 -3.32
N ASP A 217 16.33 36.33 -4.39
CA ASP A 217 16.32 37.43 -5.35
C ASP A 217 14.99 37.51 -6.12
N LEU A 218 14.47 38.73 -6.29
CA LEU A 218 13.16 39.02 -6.87
C LEU A 218 12.91 38.33 -8.23
N ASP A 219 13.94 38.21 -9.07
CA ASP A 219 13.82 37.66 -10.43
C ASP A 219 13.56 36.14 -10.45
N LEU A 220 13.95 35.41 -9.40
CA LEU A 220 13.76 33.95 -9.30
C LEU A 220 12.47 33.56 -8.56
N ILE A 221 11.91 34.49 -7.77
CA ILE A 221 10.79 34.23 -6.85
C ILE A 221 9.58 33.67 -7.59
N ASP A 222 9.17 34.27 -8.72
CA ASP A 222 7.91 33.88 -9.37
C ASP A 222 7.95 32.42 -9.89
N SER A 223 9.05 32.06 -10.56
CA SER A 223 9.26 30.70 -11.07
C SER A 223 9.35 29.66 -9.94
N TYR A 224 10.00 30.01 -8.83
CA TYR A 224 10.16 29.13 -7.68
C TYR A 224 8.85 28.97 -6.90
N CYS A 225 8.13 30.05 -6.65
CA CYS A 225 6.79 30.05 -6.03
C CYS A 225 5.82 29.16 -6.79
N LYS A 226 5.82 29.23 -8.13
CA LYS A 226 4.99 28.37 -8.98
C LYS A 226 5.31 26.88 -8.79
N ARG A 227 6.60 26.52 -8.73
CA ARG A 227 7.04 25.13 -8.47
C ARG A 227 6.69 24.67 -7.05
N MET A 228 6.85 25.54 -6.05
CA MET A 228 6.44 25.26 -4.67
C MET A 228 4.94 25.01 -4.56
N PHE A 229 4.11 25.86 -5.16
CA PHE A 229 2.66 25.64 -5.18
C PHE A 229 2.30 24.33 -5.88
N GLN A 230 2.96 24.02 -7.00
CA GLN A 230 2.75 22.75 -7.70
C GLN A 230 3.16 21.54 -6.86
N ALA A 231 4.27 21.62 -6.11
CA ALA A 231 4.69 20.57 -5.20
C ALA A 231 3.68 20.33 -4.07
N TYR A 232 3.14 21.40 -3.48
CA TYR A 232 2.07 21.30 -2.49
C TYR A 232 0.80 20.66 -3.05
N ALA A 233 0.36 21.11 -4.23
CA ALA A 233 -0.79 20.51 -4.91
C ALA A 233 -0.57 19.02 -5.22
N ASN A 234 0.67 18.63 -5.58
CA ASN A 234 1.03 17.24 -5.78
C ASN A 234 0.98 16.43 -4.46
N ILE A 235 1.46 16.98 -3.34
CA ILE A 235 1.36 16.34 -2.02
C ILE A 235 -0.10 16.05 -1.68
N LEU A 236 -0.98 17.06 -1.77
CA LEU A 236 -2.42 16.91 -1.50
C LEU A 236 -3.06 15.87 -2.42
N ASN A 237 -2.75 15.92 -3.71
CA ASN A 237 -3.29 14.96 -4.67
C ASN A 237 -2.84 13.53 -4.36
N ILE A 238 -1.59 13.31 -3.94
CA ILE A 238 -1.14 11.98 -3.52
C ILE A 238 -1.90 11.52 -2.28
N TYR A 239 -2.13 12.40 -1.29
CA TYR A 239 -2.95 12.09 -0.12
C TYR A 239 -4.37 11.67 -0.51
N ASP A 240 -5.01 12.38 -1.44
CA ASP A 240 -6.34 12.05 -1.93
C ASP A 240 -6.36 10.71 -2.66
N LEU A 241 -5.35 10.42 -3.49
CA LEU A 241 -5.22 9.13 -4.18
C LEU A 241 -5.01 7.96 -3.19
N LEU A 242 -4.21 8.17 -2.15
CA LEU A 242 -4.05 7.19 -1.07
C LEU A 242 -5.36 7.01 -0.31
N LYS A 243 -6.00 8.11 0.10
CA LYS A 243 -7.31 8.06 0.78
C LYS A 243 -8.34 7.32 -0.05
N ALA A 244 -8.47 7.62 -1.34
CA ALA A 244 -9.43 6.93 -2.22
C ALA A 244 -9.14 5.42 -2.33
N SER A 245 -7.86 5.02 -2.38
CA SER A 245 -7.46 3.62 -2.51
C SER A 245 -7.69 2.81 -1.22
N TYR A 246 -7.69 3.46 -0.05
CA TYR A 246 -7.71 2.79 1.25
C TYR A 246 -8.95 3.09 2.10
N GLN A 247 -9.68 4.15 1.81
CA GLN A 247 -10.97 4.43 2.44
C GLN A 247 -11.95 3.29 2.19
N GLN A 248 -11.89 2.65 1.01
CA GLN A 248 -12.68 1.45 0.70
C GLN A 248 -12.34 0.27 1.62
N LEU A 249 -11.06 0.10 1.97
CA LEU A 249 -10.62 -0.95 2.89
C LEU A 249 -11.08 -0.66 4.32
N VAL A 250 -10.98 0.60 4.76
CA VAL A 250 -11.38 1.00 6.12
C VAL A 250 -12.91 0.99 6.27
N SER A 251 -13.67 1.54 5.33
CA SER A 251 -15.12 1.65 5.44
C SER A 251 -15.81 0.28 5.52
N GLN A 252 -15.22 -0.76 4.93
CA GLN A 252 -15.78 -2.11 5.00
C GLN A 252 -15.38 -2.90 6.24
N LEU A 253 -14.33 -2.46 6.96
CA LEU A 253 -13.89 -3.11 8.20
C LEU A 253 -14.72 -2.66 9.42
N PHE A 254 -15.42 -1.53 9.31
CA PHE A 254 -16.20 -0.91 10.39
C PHE A 254 -17.73 -0.99 10.19
N VAL A 255 -18.21 -1.81 9.24
CA VAL A 255 -19.63 -2.11 9.01
C VAL A 255 -19.89 -3.56 9.40
#